data_AF-A0A9X9YPP1-F1
#
_entry.id   AF-A0A9X9YPP1-F1
#
_cell.length_a   1.000
_cell.length_b   1.000
_cell.length_c   1.000
_cell.angle_alpha   90.00
_cell.angle_beta   90.00
_cell.angle_gamma   90.00
#
_symmetry.space_group_name_H-M   'P 1'
#
loop_
_entity.id
_entity.type
_entity.pdbx_description
1 polymer ?
#
loop_
_entity_poly.entity_id
_entity_poly.type
_entity_poly.pdbx_seq_one_letter_code
_entity_poly.pdbx_strand_id
1 'polypeptide(L)' 'MFLIEKRKKAGLTQTEVASKLKRYQSFVASVETGQRKLDVVQLIAFAEAIGFDPRDAIKRMMATKDD' A
#
# COMPACT_ATOMS: atom_id res chain seq x y z
N MET A 1 -4.99 -1.11 -8.72
CA MET A 1 -4.93 -1.59 -7.32
C MET A 1 -4.47 -0.44 -6.45
N PHE A 2 -5.23 -0.12 -5.39
CA PHE A 2 -5.15 1.16 -4.67
C PHE A 2 -3.72 1.57 -4.25
N LEU A 3 -2.92 0.65 -3.67
CA LEU A 3 -1.55 0.95 -3.23
C LEU A 3 -0.61 1.27 -4.40
N ILE A 4 -0.70 0.54 -5.52
CA ILE A 4 0.08 0.82 -6.74
C ILE A 4 -0.23 2.22 -7.25
N GLU A 5 -1.51 2.59 -7.28
CA GLU A 5 -1.97 3.89 -7.78
C GLU A 5 -1.44 5.03 -6.90
N LYS A 6 -1.55 4.90 -5.57
CA LYS A 6 -1.02 5.90 -4.64
C LYS A 6 0.50 6.01 -4.74
N ARG A 7 1.23 4.88 -4.80
CA ARG A 7 2.69 4.87 -4.96
C ARG A 7 3.14 5.56 -6.24
N LYS A 8 2.52 5.21 -7.39
CA LYS A 8 2.85 5.82 -8.69
C LYS A 8 2.56 7.32 -8.70
N LYS A 9 1.44 7.76 -8.10
CA LYS A 9 1.12 9.20 -7.94
C LYS A 9 2.14 9.94 -7.09
N ALA A 10 2.72 9.28 -6.09
CA ALA A 10 3.81 9.83 -5.28
C ALA A 10 5.18 9.79 -5.98
N GLY A 11 5.27 9.26 -7.21
CA GLY A 11 6.52 9.16 -7.97
C GLY A 11 7.52 8.14 -7.40
N LEU A 12 7.09 7.24 -6.51
CA LEU A 12 7.97 6.30 -5.83
C LEU A 12 8.06 4.95 -6.55
N THR A 13 9.24 4.35 -6.54
CA THR A 13 9.48 2.95 -6.90
C THR A 13 9.12 2.03 -5.72
N GLN A 14 8.96 0.73 -5.99
CA GLN A 14 8.73 -0.26 -4.93
C GLN A 14 9.93 -0.35 -3.97
N THR A 15 11.16 -0.18 -4.48
CA THR A 15 12.39 -0.18 -3.68
C THR A 15 12.46 1.01 -2.72
N GLU A 16 12.05 2.20 -3.16
CA GLU A 16 12.01 3.39 -2.29
C GLU A 16 10.98 3.24 -1.16
N VAL A 17 9.79 2.72 -1.47
CA VAL A 17 8.80 2.41 -0.43
C VAL A 17 9.32 1.35 0.54
N ALA A 18 9.96 0.29 0.03
CA ALA A 18 10.52 -0.76 0.86
C ALA A 18 11.62 -0.23 1.80
N SER A 19 12.48 0.67 1.30
CA SER A 19 13.50 1.37 2.10
C SER A 19 12.87 2.16 3.25
N LYS A 20 11.83 2.95 2.97
CA LYS A 20 11.07 3.70 4.00
C LYS A 20 10.44 2.77 5.04
N LEU A 21 9.98 1.59 4.63
CA LEU A 21 9.38 0.59 5.51
C LEU A 21 10.40 -0.29 6.25
N LYS A 22 11.72 -0.16 5.94
CA LYS A 22 12.78 -1.06 6.43
C LYS A 22 12.46 -2.53 6.10
N ARG A 23 12.09 -2.78 4.84
CA ARG A 23 11.74 -4.10 4.28
C ARG A 23 12.42 -4.33 2.93
N TYR A 24 12.39 -5.57 2.46
CA TYR A 24 12.81 -5.91 1.10
C TYR A 24 11.80 -5.45 0.06
N GLN A 25 12.24 -5.14 -1.16
CA GLN A 25 11.33 -4.76 -2.25
C GLN A 25 10.29 -5.84 -2.56
N SER A 26 10.64 -7.13 -2.42
CA SER A 26 9.71 -8.26 -2.61
C SER A 26 8.51 -8.24 -1.65
N PHE A 27 8.67 -7.65 -0.46
CA PHE A 27 7.56 -7.42 0.46
C PHE A 27 6.54 -6.44 -0.13
N VAL A 28 7.01 -5.32 -0.70
CA VAL A 28 6.13 -4.34 -1.37
C VAL A 28 5.50 -4.96 -2.62
N ALA A 29 6.27 -5.70 -3.41
CA ALA A 29 5.75 -6.37 -4.61
C ALA A 29 4.65 -7.38 -4.28
N SER A 30 4.86 -8.26 -3.30
CA SER A 30 3.86 -9.27 -2.90
C SER A 30 2.58 -8.67 -2.32
N VAL A 31 2.69 -7.51 -1.64
CA VAL A 31 1.53 -6.72 -1.21
C VAL A 31 0.82 -6.11 -2.42
N GLU A 32 1.56 -5.50 -3.35
CA GLU A 32 1.00 -4.85 -4.55
C GLU A 32 0.37 -5.82 -5.55
N THR A 33 0.76 -7.10 -5.55
CA THR A 33 0.15 -8.16 -6.39
C THR A 33 -0.94 -8.94 -5.68
N GLY A 34 -1.19 -8.67 -4.39
CA GLY A 34 -2.22 -9.35 -3.59
C GLY A 34 -1.80 -10.75 -3.09
N GLN A 35 -0.56 -11.16 -3.34
CA GLN A 35 -0.01 -12.43 -2.82
C GLN A 35 0.14 -12.41 -1.29
N ARG A 36 0.26 -11.22 -0.69
CA ARG A 36 0.37 -11.02 0.75
C ARG A 36 -0.77 -10.13 1.24
N LYS A 37 -1.59 -10.68 2.15
CA LYS A 37 -2.57 -9.88 2.89
C LYS A 37 -1.85 -8.88 3.79
N LEU A 38 -2.45 -7.71 3.92
CA LEU A 38 -1.89 -6.58 4.62
C LEU A 38 -2.78 -6.26 5.82
N ASP A 39 -2.20 -6.22 7.02
CA ASP A 39 -2.92 -5.82 8.23
C ASP A 39 -3.03 -4.29 8.35
N VAL A 40 -3.82 -3.80 9.30
CA VAL A 40 -4.09 -2.36 9.45
C VAL A 40 -2.84 -1.56 9.86
N VAL A 41 -1.95 -2.15 10.66
CA VAL A 41 -0.70 -1.48 11.08
C VAL A 41 0.22 -1.31 9.87
N GLN A 42 0.32 -2.35 9.04
CA GLN A 42 1.04 -2.29 7.77
C GLN A 42 0.41 -1.27 6.83
N LEU A 43 -0.92 -1.15 6.78
CA LEU A 43 -1.60 -0.13 5.96
C LEU A 43 -1.18 1.29 6.36
N ILE A 44 -1.15 1.57 7.66
CA ILE A 44 -0.72 2.87 8.18
C ILE A 44 0.74 3.13 7.80
N ALA A 45 1.63 2.14 7.96
CA ALA A 45 3.03 2.29 7.58
C ALA A 45 3.21 2.58 6.07
N PHE A 46 2.45 1.90 5.20
CA PHE A 46 2.43 2.20 3.76
C PHE A 46 1.91 3.61 3.47
N ALA A 47 0.88 4.05 4.21
CA ALA A 47 0.30 5.37 4.09
C ALA A 47 1.30 6.48 4.43
N GLU A 48 2.06 6.31 5.51
CA GLU A 48 3.15 7.20 5.90
C GLU A 48 4.30 7.19 4.88
N ALA A 49 4.71 6.01 4.42
CA ALA A 49 5.81 5.88 3.46
C ALA A 49 5.51 6.51 2.09
N ILE A 50 4.26 6.41 1.64
CA ILE A 50 3.82 6.89 0.32
C ILE A 50 3.24 8.31 0.36
N GLY A 51 2.69 8.73 1.50
CA GLY A 51 2.04 10.04 1.66
C GLY A 51 0.57 10.06 1.24
N PHE A 52 -0.23 9.10 1.73
CA PHE A 52 -1.68 9.12 1.56
C PHE A 52 -2.41 8.93 2.90
N ASP A 53 -3.71 9.26 2.95
CA ASP A 53 -4.53 9.00 4.14
C ASP A 53 -5.03 7.55 4.13
N PRO A 54 -4.72 6.71 5.14
CA PRO A 54 -5.17 5.31 5.19
C PRO A 54 -6.70 5.17 5.18
N ARG A 55 -7.45 6.21 5.61
CA ARG A 55 -8.92 6.23 5.54
C ARG A 55 -9.44 6.16 4.11
N ASP A 56 -8.69 6.66 3.13
CA ASP A 56 -9.05 6.53 1.71
C ASP A 56 -9.08 5.06 1.27
N ALA A 57 -8.12 4.26 1.76
CA ALA A 57 -8.03 2.84 1.44
C ALA A 57 -9.23 2.09 2.03
N ILE A 58 -9.58 2.37 3.28
CA ILE A 58 -10.72 1.76 3.98
C ILE A 58 -12.04 2.14 3.28
N LYS A 59 -12.24 3.43 2.95
CA LYS A 59 -13.43 3.88 2.20
C LYS A 59 -13.56 3.14 0.86
N ARG A 60 -12.45 2.94 0.15
CA ARG A 60 -12.45 2.21 -1.12
C ARG A 60 -12.83 0.74 -0.94
N MET A 61 -12.36 0.08 0.12
CA MET A 61 -12.75 -1.29 0.45
C MET A 61 -14.24 -1.38 0.80
N MET A 62 -14.75 -0.47 1.63
CA MET A 62 -16.18 -0.43 2.00
C MET A 62 -17.12 -0.12 0.82
N ALA A 63 -16.63 0.61 -0.19
CA ALA A 63 -17.38 0.89 -1.41
C ALA A 63 -17.45 -0.31 -2.37
N THR A 64 -16.63 -1.34 -2.14
CA THR A 64 -16.67 -2.60 -2.88
C THR A 64 -17.65 -3.48 -2.12
N LYS A 65 -18.93 -3.43 -2.50
CA LYS A 65 -19.95 -4.36 -2.01
C LYS A 65 -19.54 -5.78 -2.36
N ASP A 66 -19.76 -6.68 -1.41
CA ASP A 66 -19.52 -8.11 -1.47
C ASP A 66 -20.02 -8.74 -2.78
N ASP A 67 -19.15 -9.53 -3.42
CA ASP A 67 -19.50 -10.70 -4.22
C ASP A 67 -18.95 -11.93 -3.49
#